data_AF-A0A182ALW2-F1
#
_entry.id   AF-A0A182ALW2-F1
#
_cell.length_a   1.000
_cell.length_b   1.000
_cell.length_c   1.000
_cell.angle_alpha   90.00
_cell.angle_beta   90.00
_cell.angle_gamma   90.00
#
_symmetry.space_group_name_H-M   'P 1'
#
loop_
_entity.id
_entity.type
_entity.pdbx_description
1 polymer ?
#
loop_
_entity_poly.entity_id
_entity_poly.type
_entity_poly.pdbx_seq_one_letter_code
_entity_poly.pdbx_strand_id
1 'polypeptide(L)' 'MSTMNTIPMVCAEQVALDSRAAKGGADLRRQALVESLRRRYADAVSRGDAAAKQALFQEGVYLNIPPEQFVGAN' A
#
# COMPACT_ATOMS: atom_id res chain seq x y z
N MET A 1 -50.91 9.02 -19.95
CA MET A 1 -49.65 9.72 -20.31
C MET A 1 -48.89 9.95 -19.02
N SER A 2 -48.05 8.97 -18.61
CA SER A 2 -47.29 9.05 -17.36
C SER A 2 -46.01 9.85 -17.57
N THR A 3 -45.81 10.81 -16.68
CA THR A 3 -44.72 11.76 -16.61
C THR A 3 -43.37 11.09 -16.34
N MET A 4 -42.40 11.47 -17.17
CA MET A 4 -40.94 11.49 -16.99
C MET A 4 -40.38 10.89 -15.70
N ASN A 5 -39.63 9.79 -15.87
CA ASN A 5 -38.63 9.29 -14.94
C ASN A 5 -37.41 10.23 -14.97
N THR A 6 -37.25 11.07 -13.96
CA THR A 6 -36.03 11.88 -13.75
C THR A 6 -35.06 11.09 -12.89
N ILE A 7 -34.11 10.43 -13.53
CA ILE A 7 -32.87 9.98 -12.89
C ILE A 7 -31.98 11.22 -12.77
N PRO A 8 -31.65 11.72 -11.57
CA PRO A 8 -30.55 12.68 -11.47
C PRO A 8 -29.24 11.93 -11.70
N MET A 9 -28.73 12.07 -12.92
CA MET A 9 -27.30 12.08 -13.23
C MET A 9 -26.62 13.04 -12.25
N VAL A 10 -25.98 12.51 -11.21
CA VAL A 10 -25.01 13.25 -10.41
C VAL A 10 -23.63 12.74 -10.77
N CYS A 11 -23.19 13.10 -11.97
CA CYS A 11 -21.77 13.16 -12.34
C CYS A 11 -21.33 14.62 -12.18
N ALA A 12 -21.00 15.10 -10.96
CA ALA A 12 -20.27 16.37 -10.83
C ALA A 12 -19.73 16.75 -9.44
N GLU A 13 -20.02 16.03 -8.34
CA GLU A 13 -19.61 16.52 -7.00
C GLU A 13 -18.97 15.42 -6.11
N GLN A 14 -18.12 14.57 -6.69
CA GLN A 14 -17.46 13.46 -5.96
C GLN A 14 -15.94 13.44 -6.04
N VAL A 15 -15.28 14.43 -6.66
CA VAL A 15 -13.85 14.32 -7.00
C VAL A 15 -12.90 14.66 -5.84
N ALA A 16 -13.33 15.48 -4.87
CA ALA A 16 -12.45 15.95 -3.79
C ALA A 16 -12.41 15.03 -2.54
N LEU A 17 -13.50 14.36 -2.19
CA LEU A 17 -13.54 13.43 -1.05
C LEU A 17 -12.79 12.12 -1.37
N ASP A 18 -12.92 11.66 -2.61
CA ASP A 18 -12.25 10.46 -3.14
C ASP A 18 -10.73 10.61 -3.10
N SER A 19 -10.20 11.79 -3.39
CA SER A 19 -8.74 12.07 -3.35
C SER A 19 -8.13 11.90 -1.96
N ARG A 20 -8.89 12.18 -0.89
CA ARG A 20 -8.43 12.11 0.50
C ARG A 20 -8.59 10.70 1.07
N ALA A 21 -9.66 10.01 0.71
CA ALA A 21 -9.86 8.59 1.00
C ALA A 21 -8.88 7.70 0.20
N ALA A 22 -8.60 8.04 -1.05
CA ALA A 22 -7.60 7.38 -1.89
C ALA A 22 -6.18 7.60 -1.35
N LYS A 23 -5.85 8.79 -0.84
CA LYS A 23 -4.59 9.01 -0.10
C LYS A 23 -4.54 8.16 1.18
N GLY A 24 -5.57 8.21 2.03
CA GLY A 24 -5.62 7.39 3.24
C GLY A 24 -5.54 5.87 2.95
N GLY A 25 -6.18 5.41 1.88
CA GLY A 25 -6.09 4.03 1.42
C GLY A 25 -4.73 3.67 0.83
N ALA A 26 -4.07 4.60 0.12
CA ALA A 26 -2.70 4.43 -0.37
C ALA A 26 -1.70 4.35 0.79
N ASP A 27 -1.90 5.13 1.85
CA ASP A 27 -1.09 5.08 3.07
C ASP A 27 -1.26 3.75 3.81
N LEU A 28 -2.50 3.27 3.98
CA LEU A 28 -2.77 1.95 4.58
C LEU A 28 -2.18 0.79 3.76
N ARG A 29 -2.30 0.86 2.42
CA ARG A 29 -1.71 -0.14 1.52
C ARG A 29 -0.19 -0.16 1.63
N ARG A 30 0.44 1.02 1.68
CA ARG A 30 1.89 1.15 1.87
C ARG A 30 2.32 0.58 3.22
N GLN A 31 1.59 0.86 4.30
CA GLN A 31 1.87 0.30 5.63
C GLN A 31 1.79 -1.22 5.63
N ALA A 32 0.76 -1.81 5.05
CA ALA A 32 0.62 -3.27 4.94
C ALA A 32 1.79 -3.90 4.15
N LEU A 33 2.25 -3.23 3.10
CA LEU A 33 3.39 -3.67 2.30
C LEU A 33 4.70 -3.63 3.10
N VAL A 34 4.93 -2.55 3.85
CA VAL A 34 6.08 -2.41 4.76
C VAL A 34 6.05 -3.48 5.85
N GLU A 35 4.90 -3.74 6.46
CA GLU A 35 4.72 -4.82 7.46
C GLU A 35 5.00 -6.21 6.88
N SER A 36 4.59 -6.48 5.65
CA SER A 36 4.92 -7.71 4.95
C SER A 36 6.44 -7.86 4.73
N LEU A 37 7.11 -6.79 4.29
CA LEU A 37 8.57 -6.79 4.13
C LEU A 37 9.28 -7.02 5.47
N ARG A 38 8.82 -6.39 6.56
CA ARG A 38 9.36 -6.56 7.92
C ARG A 38 9.34 -8.02 8.36
N ARG A 39 8.19 -8.69 8.26
CA ARG A 39 8.04 -10.09 8.67
C ARG A 39 8.96 -11.01 7.88
N ARG A 40 8.99 -10.83 6.56
CA ARG A 40 9.87 -11.63 5.67
C ARG A 40 11.35 -11.38 5.95
N TYR A 41 11.72 -10.14 6.29
CA TYR A 41 13.10 -9.81 6.67
C TYR A 41 13.48 -10.44 8.01
N ALA A 42 12.63 -10.34 9.04
CA ALA A 42 12.85 -10.98 10.33
C ALA A 42 13.01 -12.50 10.20
N ASP A 43 12.18 -13.13 9.38
CA ASP A 43 12.28 -14.55 9.06
C ASP A 43 13.61 -14.90 8.37
N ALA A 44 14.05 -14.10 7.39
CA ALA A 44 15.34 -14.27 6.72
C ALA A 44 16.52 -14.06 7.68
N VAL A 45 16.40 -13.12 8.64
CA VAL A 45 17.37 -12.94 9.73
C VAL A 45 17.42 -14.18 10.62
N SER A 46 16.27 -14.67 11.07
CA SER A 46 16.21 -15.86 11.94
C SER A 46 16.77 -17.11 11.28
N ARG A 47 16.63 -17.24 9.95
CA ARG A 47 17.19 -18.35 9.18
C ARG A 47 18.66 -18.17 8.79
N GLY A 48 19.24 -16.99 9.01
CA GLY A 48 20.60 -16.68 8.53
C GLY A 48 20.70 -16.60 7.00
N ASP A 49 19.57 -16.40 6.30
CA ASP A 49 19.51 -16.47 4.84
C ASP A 49 19.90 -15.12 4.22
N ALA A 50 21.15 -15.05 3.76
CA ALA A 50 21.69 -13.85 3.12
C ALA A 50 21.05 -13.57 1.75
N ALA A 51 20.69 -14.62 0.99
CA ALA A 51 20.08 -14.47 -0.33
C ALA A 51 18.66 -13.92 -0.22
N ALA A 52 17.88 -14.43 0.74
CA ALA A 52 16.55 -13.90 1.03
C ALA A 52 16.59 -12.44 1.48
N LYS A 53 17.56 -12.05 2.31
CA LYS A 53 17.75 -10.63 2.66
C LYS A 53 18.00 -9.79 1.41
N GLN A 54 18.94 -10.18 0.55
CA GLN A 54 19.27 -9.44 -0.67
C GLN A 54 18.05 -9.30 -1.61
N ALA A 55 17.26 -10.36 -1.78
CA ALA A 55 16.03 -10.32 -2.58
C ALA A 55 15.01 -9.32 -2.00
N LEU A 56 14.84 -9.28 -0.68
CA LEU A 56 13.96 -8.32 -0.01
C LEU A 56 14.45 -6.87 -0.15
N PHE A 57 15.77 -6.63 -0.15
CA PHE A 57 16.33 -5.31 -0.47
C PHE A 57 15.99 -4.87 -1.89
N GLN A 58 16.15 -5.75 -2.88
CA GLN A 58 15.79 -5.46 -4.27
C GLN A 58 14.30 -5.17 -4.42
N GLU A 59 13.45 -5.93 -3.74
CA GLU A 59 12.01 -5.70 -3.72
C GLU A 59 11.67 -4.33 -3.11
N GLY A 60 12.30 -3.96 -1.98
CA GLY A 60 12.16 -2.63 -1.39
C GLY A 60 12.52 -1.51 -2.36
N VAL A 61 13.62 -1.65 -3.10
CA VAL A 61 14.03 -0.68 -4.14
C VAL A 61 12.98 -0.56 -5.23
N TYR A 62 12.47 -1.67 -5.76
CA TYR A 62 11.41 -1.67 -6.78
C TYR A 62 10.15 -0.95 -6.30
N LEU A 63 9.81 -1.13 -5.02
CA LEU A 63 8.62 -0.54 -4.39
C LEU A 63 8.84 0.90 -3.89
N ASN A 64 10.04 1.46 -4.06
CA ASN A 64 10.45 2.74 -3.47
C ASN A 64 10.21 2.77 -1.94
N ILE A 65 10.50 1.65 -1.27
CA ILE A 65 10.47 1.51 0.18
C ILE A 65 11.93 1.44 0.65
N PRO A 66 12.41 2.47 1.36
CA PRO A 66 13.78 2.50 1.84
C PRO A 66 13.99 1.43 2.93
N PRO A 67 15.17 0.77 2.97
CA PRO A 67 15.43 -0.35 3.88
C PRO A 67 15.18 -0.06 5.35
N GLU A 68 15.42 1.17 5.79
CA GLU A 68 15.23 1.62 7.17
C GLU A 68 13.77 1.48 7.64
N GLN A 69 12.82 1.37 6.70
CA GLN A 69 11.42 1.13 7.04
C GLN A 69 11.12 -0.33 7.38
N PHE A 70 11.92 -1.29 6.94
CA PHE A 70 11.66 -2.73 7.16
C PHE A 70 12.84 -3.53 7.76
N VAL A 71 14.02 -2.93 7.84
CA VAL A 71 15.20 -3.45 8.53
C VAL A 71 15.25 -2.83 9.92
N GLY A 72 15.03 -3.62 10.96
CA GLY A 72 15.18 -3.14 12.35
C GLY A 72 13.89 -2.80 13.10
N ALA A 73 12.83 -3.58 12.94
CA ALA A 73 11.83 -3.69 14.00
C ALA A 73 12.43 -4.57 15.11
N ASN A 74 13.07 -3.93 16.08
CA ASN A 74 13.31 -4.52 17.40
C ASN A 74 12.08 -4.25 18.27
#